data_AF-A0A9D4VXW4-F1
#
_entry.id   AF-A0A9D4VXW4-F1
#
_cell.length_a   1.000
_cell.length_b   1.000
_cell.length_c   1.000
_cell.angle_alpha   90.00
_cell.angle_beta   90.00
_cell.angle_gamma   90.00
#
_symmetry.space_group_name_H-M   'P 1'
#
loop_
_entity.id
_entity.type
_entity.pdbx_description
1 polymer ?
#
loop_
_entity_poly.entity_id
_entity_poly.type
_entity_poly.pdbx_seq_one_letter_code
_entity_poly.pdbx_strand_id
1 'polypeptide(L)'
;MEAEKVPELCNSLYKTYGTTMAGLRTIGYDFDYNDFHSSVHGRLPYSLLKPDPVLKGILQSLPCRKLGFRNADMGHVIRVLKRLGLEDCFERIISFDTLNSLDDIRPPDDKNGEEILYFCEYTRRPDSDMMLPKTPVICKPFDNAFEKAFKLADIDPQRTGREIFLPS
;
A
#
# COMPACT_ATOMS: atom_id res chain seq x y z
N MET A 1 -4.81 -0.95 -25.43
CA MET A 1 -3.60 -1.53 -24.82
C MET A 1 -3.69 -3.04 -24.99
N GLU A 2 -2.71 -3.68 -25.63
CA GLU A 2 -2.69 -5.15 -25.75
C GLU A 2 -2.61 -5.77 -24.35
N ALA A 3 -3.35 -6.85 -24.10
CA ALA A 3 -3.46 -7.47 -22.77
C ALA A 3 -2.10 -7.91 -22.19
N GLU A 4 -1.13 -8.21 -23.05
CA GLU A 4 0.22 -8.62 -22.67
C GLU A 4 1.06 -7.49 -22.02
N LYS A 5 0.72 -6.22 -22.28
CA LYS A 5 1.45 -5.05 -21.73
C LYS A 5 0.92 -4.61 -20.36
N VAL A 6 -0.22 -5.15 -19.92
CA VAL A 6 -0.84 -4.80 -18.64
C VAL A 6 0.03 -5.19 -17.44
N PRO A 7 0.60 -6.41 -17.35
CA PRO A 7 1.43 -6.79 -16.22
C PRO A 7 2.70 -5.93 -16.10
N GLU A 8 3.32 -5.58 -17.24
CA GLU A 8 4.50 -4.71 -17.29
C GLU A 8 4.18 -3.31 -16.76
N LEU A 9 3.07 -2.72 -17.22
CA LEU A 9 2.61 -1.43 -16.72
C LEU A 9 2.33 -1.48 -15.22
N CYS A 10 1.60 -2.49 -14.74
CA CYS A 10 1.29 -2.63 -13.32
C CYS A 10 2.57 -2.76 -12.46
N ASN A 11 3.59 -3.47 -12.97
CA ASN A 11 4.87 -3.62 -12.30
C ASN A 11 5.64 -2.29 -12.23
N SER A 12 5.70 -1.54 -13.33
CA SER A 12 6.32 -0.21 -13.37
C SER A 12 5.63 0.75 -12.42
N LEU A 13 4.29 0.79 -12.42
CA LEU A 13 3.52 1.61 -11.49
C LEU A 13 3.77 1.23 -10.02
N TYR A 14 3.83 -0.08 -9.72
CA TYR A 14 4.15 -0.56 -8.38
C TYR A 14 5.54 -0.11 -7.91
N LYS A 15 6.55 -0.25 -8.78
CA LYS A 15 7.93 0.14 -8.46
C LYS A 15 8.08 1.65 -8.24
N THR A 16 7.38 2.44 -9.07
CA THR A 16 7.47 3.90 -9.01
C THR A 16 6.64 4.51 -7.89
N TYR A 17 5.43 3.99 -7.66
CA TYR A 17 4.43 4.59 -6.78
C TYR A 17 4.13 3.76 -5.53
N GLY A 18 4.88 2.70 -5.27
CA GLY A 18 4.74 1.83 -4.09
C GLY A 18 3.54 0.88 -4.10
N THR A 19 2.47 1.23 -4.82
CA THR A 19 1.35 0.35 -5.15
C THR A 19 0.87 0.59 -6.57
N THR A 20 0.38 -0.44 -7.24
CA THR A 20 -0.25 -0.26 -8.57
C THR A 20 -1.45 0.67 -8.50
N MET A 21 -2.23 0.63 -7.41
CA MET A 21 -3.37 1.52 -7.19
C MET A 21 -2.97 3.01 -7.16
N ALA A 22 -1.93 3.34 -6.38
CA ALA A 22 -1.38 4.70 -6.32
C ALA A 22 -0.92 5.17 -7.70
N GLY A 23 -0.23 4.30 -8.44
CA GLY A 23 0.20 4.62 -9.80
C GLY A 23 -0.97 4.84 -10.77
N LEU A 24 -1.98 3.96 -10.75
CA LEU A 24 -3.17 4.12 -11.59
C LEU A 24 -3.90 5.44 -11.33
N ARG A 25 -4.06 5.81 -10.05
CA ARG A 25 -4.61 7.13 -9.67
C ARG A 25 -3.75 8.29 -10.16
N THR A 26 -2.44 8.12 -10.12
CA THR A 26 -1.49 9.16 -10.51
C THR A 26 -1.48 9.42 -12.02
N ILE A 27 -1.73 8.39 -12.82
CA ILE A 27 -1.80 8.52 -14.29
C ILE A 27 -3.22 8.81 -14.81
N GLY A 28 -4.13 9.23 -13.93
CA GLY A 28 -5.45 9.74 -14.31
C GLY A 28 -6.60 8.73 -14.31
N TYR A 29 -6.41 7.48 -13.85
CA TYR A 29 -7.56 6.58 -13.69
C TYR A 29 -8.41 7.00 -12.49
N ASP A 30 -9.69 7.23 -12.73
CA ASP A 30 -10.68 7.49 -11.70
C ASP A 30 -11.48 6.22 -11.36
N PHE A 31 -11.39 5.78 -10.10
CA PHE A 31 -12.07 4.58 -9.60
C PHE A 31 -12.20 4.60 -8.09
N ASP A 32 -13.30 4.11 -7.54
CA ASP A 32 -13.46 4.04 -6.09
C ASP A 32 -12.44 3.06 -5.46
N TYR A 33 -11.83 3.46 -4.34
CA TYR A 33 -10.82 2.63 -3.67
C TYR A 33 -11.41 1.39 -3.03
N ASN A 34 -12.63 1.46 -2.50
CA ASN A 34 -13.29 0.30 -1.92
C ASN A 34 -13.64 -0.71 -3.01
N ASP A 35 -14.05 -0.24 -4.19
CA ASP A 35 -14.29 -1.10 -5.36
C ASP A 35 -13.00 -1.78 -5.84
N PHE A 36 -11.90 -1.02 -5.92
CA PHE A 36 -10.59 -1.58 -6.27
C PHE A 36 -10.15 -2.65 -5.25
N HIS A 37 -10.19 -2.33 -3.96
CA HIS A 37 -9.83 -3.28 -2.89
C HIS A 37 -10.76 -4.50 -2.86
N SER A 38 -12.06 -4.32 -3.09
CA SER A 38 -13.02 -5.44 -3.17
C SER A 38 -12.70 -6.36 -4.35
N SER A 39 -12.34 -5.80 -5.50
CA SER A 39 -11.95 -6.57 -6.68
C SER A 39 -10.66 -7.36 -6.45
N VAL A 40 -9.62 -6.70 -5.90
CA VAL A 40 -8.30 -7.31 -5.71
C VAL A 40 -8.30 -8.25 -4.50
N HIS A 41 -8.72 -7.79 -3.32
CA HIS A 41 -8.64 -8.54 -2.07
C HIS A 41 -9.86 -9.43 -1.82
N GLY A 42 -11.01 -9.16 -2.43
CA GLY A 42 -12.20 -10.02 -2.30
C GLY A 42 -12.07 -11.37 -3.01
N ARG A 43 -11.19 -11.45 -4.02
CA ARG A 43 -10.94 -12.68 -4.82
C ARG A 43 -9.79 -13.53 -4.29
N LEU A 44 -9.11 -13.09 -3.22
CA LEU A 44 -7.95 -13.80 -2.70
C LEU A 44 -8.36 -15.11 -2.00
N PRO A 45 -7.62 -16.20 -2.21
CA PRO A 45 -7.91 -17.50 -1.60
C PRO A 45 -7.43 -17.55 -0.14
N TYR A 46 -8.14 -16.86 0.77
CA TYR A 46 -7.80 -16.83 2.20
C TYR A 46 -7.82 -18.20 2.90
N SER A 47 -8.41 -19.22 2.28
CA SER A 47 -8.37 -20.61 2.76
C SER A 47 -6.97 -21.22 2.74
N LEU A 48 -6.05 -20.68 1.93
CA LEU A 48 -4.66 -21.11 1.89
C LEU A 48 -3.87 -20.65 3.12
N LEU A 49 -4.34 -19.58 3.79
CA LEU A 49 -3.72 -19.10 5.03
C LEU A 49 -4.16 -19.98 6.20
N LYS A 50 -3.17 -20.56 6.87
CA LYS A 50 -3.36 -21.39 8.06
C LYS A 50 -2.81 -20.66 9.29
N PRO A 51 -3.35 -20.91 10.49
CA PRO A 51 -2.78 -20.37 11.71
C PRO A 51 -1.30 -20.70 11.85
N ASP A 52 -0.51 -19.72 12.30
CA ASP A 52 0.93 -19.88 12.53
C ASP A 52 1.25 -19.67 14.01
N PRO A 53 1.18 -20.74 14.83
CA PRO A 53 1.44 -20.63 16.26
C PRO A 53 2.91 -20.31 16.57
N VAL A 54 3.85 -20.65 15.68
CA VAL A 54 5.28 -20.35 15.87
C VAL A 54 5.51 -18.86 15.71
N LEU A 55 5.01 -18.27 14.63
CA LEU A 55 5.06 -16.82 14.40
C LEU A 55 4.34 -16.07 15.52
N LYS A 56 3.16 -16.55 15.95
CA LYS A 56 2.43 -15.96 17.08
C LYS A 56 3.29 -15.93 18.35
N GLY A 57 3.92 -17.06 18.69
CA GLY A 57 4.79 -17.18 19.85
C GLY A 57 5.98 -16.22 19.78
N ILE A 58 6.64 -16.11 18.63
CA ILE A 58 7.74 -15.16 18.41
C ILE A 58 7.24 -13.74 18.63
N LEU A 59 6.16 -13.33 17.96
CA LEU A 59 5.59 -12.00 18.11
C LEU A 59 5.21 -11.69 19.55
N GLN A 60 4.63 -12.63 20.29
CA GLN A 60 4.27 -12.45 21.70
C GLN A 60 5.48 -12.37 22.63
N SER A 61 6.59 -13.03 22.29
CA SER A 61 7.82 -13.01 23.09
C SER A 61 8.58 -11.68 23.07
N LEU A 62 8.34 -10.84 22.05
CA LEU A 62 9.00 -9.54 21.92
C LEU A 62 8.47 -8.57 23.00
N PRO A 63 9.33 -8.04 23.90
CA PRO A 63 8.93 -7.17 25.01
C PRO A 63 8.80 -5.71 24.55
N CYS A 64 8.13 -5.49 23.42
CA CYS A 64 7.95 -4.18 22.83
C CYS A 64 6.53 -3.98 22.30
N ARG A 65 6.15 -2.71 22.19
CA ARG A 65 4.92 -2.32 21.50
C ARG A 65 5.02 -2.69 20.03
N LYS A 66 4.05 -3.47 19.53
CA LYS A 66 3.99 -3.94 18.14
C LYS A 66 2.87 -3.24 17.39
N LEU A 67 3.19 -2.76 16.20
CA LEU A 67 2.26 -2.04 15.33
C LEU A 67 2.30 -2.66 13.94
N GLY A 68 1.13 -2.92 13.35
CA GLY A 68 1.04 -3.42 11.99
C GLY A 68 0.95 -2.26 11.00
N PHE A 69 1.88 -2.14 10.05
CA PHE A 69 1.84 -1.10 9.02
C PHE A 69 1.72 -1.69 7.60
N ARG A 70 0.56 -1.51 6.96
CA ARG A 70 0.17 -2.17 5.70
C ARG A 70 -0.37 -1.16 4.68
N ASN A 71 -0.06 -1.40 3.39
CA ASN A 71 -0.63 -0.65 2.25
C ASN A 71 -2.01 -1.19 1.81
N ALA A 72 -2.58 -2.15 2.54
CA ALA A 72 -3.86 -2.78 2.22
C ALA A 72 -5.00 -2.14 3.02
N ASP A 73 -6.23 -2.32 2.57
CA ASP A 73 -7.43 -1.95 3.33
C ASP A 73 -7.55 -2.78 4.61
N MET A 74 -8.27 -2.21 5.58
CA MET A 74 -8.47 -2.79 6.90
C MET A 74 -9.22 -4.13 6.82
N GLY A 75 -10.15 -4.28 5.88
CA GLY A 75 -10.91 -5.51 5.68
C GLY A 75 -10.00 -6.67 5.25
N HIS A 76 -9.05 -6.42 4.35
CA HIS A 76 -8.00 -7.39 4.02
C HIS A 76 -7.11 -7.71 5.22
N VAL A 77 -6.60 -6.70 5.93
CA VAL A 77 -5.69 -6.90 7.07
C VAL A 77 -6.33 -7.73 8.17
N ILE A 78 -7.56 -7.44 8.56
CA ILE A 78 -8.29 -8.20 9.58
C ILE A 78 -8.46 -9.66 9.16
N ARG A 79 -8.85 -9.92 7.90
CA ARG A 79 -9.01 -11.29 7.39
C ARG A 79 -7.71 -12.08 7.45
N VAL A 80 -6.58 -11.46 7.07
CA VAL A 80 -5.26 -12.11 7.13
C VAL A 80 -4.85 -12.39 8.57
N LEU A 81 -4.96 -11.41 9.48
CA LEU A 81 -4.59 -11.58 10.88
C LEU A 81 -5.42 -12.68 11.56
N LYS A 82 -6.73 -12.72 11.29
CA LYS A 82 -7.63 -13.76 11.80
C LYS A 82 -7.25 -15.16 11.30
N ARG A 83 -6.93 -15.29 10.02
CA ARG A 83 -6.53 -16.57 9.43
C ARG A 83 -5.19 -17.07 9.98
N LEU A 84 -4.25 -16.17 10.24
CA LEU A 84 -2.95 -16.50 10.82
C LEU A 84 -2.98 -16.66 12.36
N GLY A 85 -4.06 -16.25 13.02
CA GLY A 85 -4.20 -16.30 14.48
C GLY A 85 -3.43 -15.19 15.22
N LEU A 86 -3.22 -14.04 14.56
CA LEU A 86 -2.35 -12.94 15.02
C LEU A 86 -3.12 -11.67 15.43
N GLU A 87 -4.44 -11.75 15.61
CA GLU A 87 -5.31 -10.60 15.91
C GLU A 87 -4.92 -9.88 17.22
N ASP A 88 -4.35 -10.62 18.17
CA ASP A 88 -3.91 -10.17 19.50
C ASP A 88 -2.41 -9.82 19.56
N CYS A 89 -1.68 -9.89 18.45
CA CYS A 89 -0.24 -9.66 18.44
C CYS A 89 0.16 -8.18 18.32
N PHE A 90 -0.75 -7.32 17.84
CA PHE A 90 -0.48 -5.93 17.52
C PHE A 90 -1.39 -5.01 18.34
N GLU A 91 -0.83 -3.96 18.92
CA GLU A 91 -1.60 -2.95 19.66
C GLU A 91 -2.48 -2.14 18.72
N ARG A 92 -1.95 -1.83 17.53
CA ARG A 92 -2.66 -1.05 16.52
C ARG A 92 -2.22 -1.42 15.12
N ILE A 93 -3.15 -1.29 14.19
CA ILE A 93 -2.93 -1.43 12.76
C ILE A 93 -3.08 -0.07 12.09
N ILE A 94 -2.11 0.27 11.26
CA ILE A 94 -2.11 1.38 10.31
C ILE A 94 -2.26 0.75 8.91
N SER A 95 -3.41 0.96 8.31
CA SER A 95 -3.82 0.47 7.00
C SER A 95 -3.95 1.62 5.99
N PHE A 96 -4.29 1.27 4.74
CA PHE A 96 -4.63 2.24 3.71
C PHE A 96 -5.69 3.24 4.19
N ASP A 97 -6.78 2.77 4.78
CA ASP A 97 -7.91 3.60 5.22
C ASP A 97 -7.52 4.57 6.32
N THR A 98 -6.60 4.17 7.20
CA THR A 98 -6.09 5.06 8.26
C THR A 98 -5.13 6.12 7.73
N LEU A 99 -4.45 5.86 6.61
CA LEU A 99 -3.51 6.79 5.99
C LEU A 99 -4.19 7.73 4.99
N ASN A 100 -5.29 7.30 4.37
CA ASN A 100 -5.94 7.99 3.27
C ASN A 100 -7.40 8.23 3.66
N SER A 101 -7.67 9.37 4.30
CA SER A 101 -9.03 9.78 4.65
C SER A 101 -9.82 10.11 3.38
N LEU A 102 -11.12 9.78 3.34
CA LEU A 102 -11.99 10.07 2.20
C LEU A 102 -12.03 11.58 1.85
N ASP A 103 -11.81 12.45 2.82
CA ASP A 103 -11.75 13.91 2.61
C ASP A 103 -10.48 14.39 1.89
N ASP A 104 -9.39 13.60 1.93
CA ASP A 104 -8.13 13.90 1.22
C ASP A 104 -8.20 13.43 -0.26
N ILE A 105 -9.22 12.64 -0.61
CA ILE A 105 -9.38 12.02 -1.92
C ILE A 105 -10.36 12.88 -2.72
N ARG A 106 -9.90 14.05 -3.15
CA ARG A 106 -10.59 14.73 -4.26
C ARG A 106 -10.23 14.00 -5.54
N PRO A 107 -11.21 13.68 -6.41
CA PRO A 107 -10.87 13.29 -7.77
C PRO A 107 -10.01 14.42 -8.35
N PRO A 108 -8.84 14.11 -8.93
CA PRO A 108 -8.08 15.13 -9.63
C PRO A 108 -8.99 15.71 -10.73
N ASP A 109 -9.09 17.04 -10.79
CA ASP A 109 -9.81 17.74 -11.85
C ASP A 109 -9.48 17.10 -13.20
N ASP A 110 -10.52 16.66 -13.91
CA ASP A 110 -10.56 15.99 -15.22
C ASP A 110 -9.20 15.97 -15.96
N LYS A 111 -8.37 14.97 -15.62
CA LYS A 111 -7.06 14.82 -16.23
C LYS A 111 -7.17 13.92 -17.45
N ASN A 112 -7.10 14.56 -18.62
CA ASN A 112 -7.04 13.87 -19.91
C ASN A 112 -5.89 12.86 -19.90
N GLY A 113 -6.08 11.70 -20.55
CA GLY A 113 -5.14 10.55 -20.55
C GLY A 113 -3.71 10.77 -21.07
N GLU A 114 -3.25 12.01 -21.16
CA GLU A 114 -1.87 12.42 -21.41
C GLU A 114 -0.90 11.89 -20.33
N GLU A 115 -1.34 11.75 -19.09
CA GLU A 115 -0.49 11.27 -17.99
C GLU A 115 -0.08 9.79 -18.15
N ILE A 116 -0.93 8.98 -18.78
CA ILE A 116 -0.61 7.60 -19.12
C ILE A 116 0.51 7.56 -20.17
N LEU A 117 0.38 8.38 -21.22
CA LEU A 117 1.38 8.48 -22.28
C LEU A 117 2.71 8.99 -21.71
N TYR A 118 2.65 10.01 -20.85
CA TYR A 118 3.80 10.57 -20.15
C TYR A 118 4.53 9.51 -19.32
N PHE A 119 3.80 8.73 -18.50
CA PHE A 119 4.39 7.64 -17.73
C PHE A 119 4.99 6.55 -18.62
N CYS A 120 4.29 6.17 -19.71
CA CYS A 120 4.81 5.19 -20.65
C CYS A 120 6.10 5.67 -21.34
N GLU A 121 6.20 6.96 -21.68
CA GLU A 121 7.43 7.53 -22.24
C GLU A 121 8.55 7.53 -21.21
N TYR A 122 8.29 7.95 -19.98
CA TYR A 122 9.24 7.88 -18.87
C TYR A 122 9.81 6.47 -18.70
N THR A 123 8.96 5.43 -18.68
CA THR A 123 9.44 4.05 -18.53
C THR A 123 10.29 3.56 -19.70
N ARG A 124 10.15 4.14 -20.90
CA ARG A 124 10.99 3.82 -22.08
C ARG A 124 12.29 4.63 -22.11
N ARG A 125 12.33 5.79 -21.44
CA ARG A 125 13.45 6.73 -21.43
C ARG A 125 13.72 7.27 -20.02
N PRO A 126 14.22 6.41 -19.11
CA PRO A 126 14.42 6.78 -17.70
C PRO A 126 15.49 7.88 -17.50
N ASP A 127 16.41 8.08 -18.45
CA ASP A 127 17.47 9.10 -18.40
C ASP A 127 17.03 10.49 -18.89
N SER A 128 15.74 10.67 -19.17
CA SER A 128 15.19 11.99 -19.51
C SER A 128 15.00 12.85 -18.25
N ASP A 129 15.07 14.18 -18.39
CA ASP A 129 14.81 15.14 -17.31
C ASP A 129 13.30 15.24 -16.94
N MET A 130 12.53 14.17 -17.23
CA MET A 130 11.09 14.08 -17.01
C MET A 130 10.79 13.87 -15.52
N MET A 131 10.09 14.82 -14.92
CA MET A 131 9.61 14.73 -13.55
C MET A 131 8.26 14.01 -13.52
N LEU A 132 8.15 12.93 -12.73
CA LEU A 132 6.87 12.26 -12.55
C LEU A 132 5.96 13.00 -11.56
N PRO A 133 4.63 13.01 -11.80
CA PRO A 133 3.68 13.58 -10.86
C PRO A 133 3.70 12.82 -9.53
N LYS A 134 3.50 13.55 -8.43
CA LYS A 134 3.36 12.96 -7.10
C LYS A 134 2.01 12.25 -6.98
N THR A 135 2.02 11.08 -6.34
CA THR A 135 0.79 10.34 -6.06
C THR A 135 -0.04 11.05 -4.98
N PRO A 136 -1.38 11.13 -5.14
CA PRO A 136 -2.27 11.57 -4.08
C PRO A 136 -2.44 10.52 -2.97
N VAL A 137 -2.12 9.25 -3.26
CA VAL A 137 -2.19 8.14 -2.31
C VAL A 137 -0.93 8.10 -1.44
N ILE A 138 -1.12 8.16 -0.13
CA ILE A 138 -0.07 7.99 0.88
C ILE A 138 0.11 6.50 1.16
N CYS A 139 1.26 5.95 0.80
CA CYS A 139 1.59 4.55 1.01
C CYS A 139 3.11 4.32 1.11
N LYS A 140 3.53 3.16 1.65
CA LYS A 140 4.93 2.73 1.58
C LYS A 140 5.35 2.51 0.12
N PRO A 141 6.62 2.73 -0.24
CA PRO A 141 7.77 2.95 0.64
C PRO A 141 8.08 4.42 0.96
N PHE A 142 7.19 5.36 0.63
CA PHE A 142 7.48 6.79 0.78
C PHE A 142 7.57 7.26 2.23
N ASP A 143 8.51 8.16 2.50
CA ASP A 143 8.78 8.70 3.85
C ASP A 143 7.56 9.38 4.47
N ASN A 144 6.76 10.09 3.67
CA ASN A 144 5.53 10.74 4.14
C ASN A 144 4.53 9.73 4.73
N ALA A 145 4.51 8.48 4.26
CA ALA A 145 3.68 7.43 4.81
C ALA A 145 4.18 6.96 6.18
N PHE A 146 5.51 6.86 6.36
CA PHE A 146 6.10 6.56 7.66
C PHE A 146 5.90 7.70 8.64
N GLU A 147 6.10 8.95 8.23
CA GLU A 147 5.84 10.12 9.08
C GLU A 147 4.38 10.18 9.54
N LYS A 148 3.43 9.98 8.63
CA LYS A 148 1.99 9.93 8.98
C LYS A 148 1.70 8.75 9.90
N ALA A 149 2.29 7.58 9.65
CA ALA A 149 2.14 6.41 10.51
C ALA A 149 2.69 6.65 11.93
N PHE A 150 3.88 7.25 12.06
CA PHE A 150 4.48 7.57 13.36
C PHE A 150 3.66 8.58 14.14
N LYS A 151 3.15 9.63 13.48
CA LYS A 151 2.22 10.59 14.08
C LYS A 151 0.94 9.90 14.56
N LEU A 152 0.34 9.05 13.73
CA LEU A 152 -0.88 8.33 14.10
C LEU A 152 -0.66 7.40 15.29
N ALA A 153 0.49 6.75 15.39
CA ALA A 153 0.80 5.80 16.46
C ALA A 153 1.52 6.39 17.68
N ASP A 154 1.69 7.72 17.75
CA ASP A 154 2.43 8.38 18.83
C ASP A 154 3.80 7.71 19.06
N ILE A 155 4.56 7.60 17.97
CA ILE A 155 5.89 7.00 17.95
C ILE A 155 6.93 8.10 17.84
N ASP A 156 7.93 8.06 18.72
CA ASP A 156 9.19 8.79 18.52
C ASP A 156 10.05 8.08 17.46
N PRO A 157 10.28 8.70 16.28
CA PRO A 157 11.07 8.10 15.21
C PRO A 157 12.51 7.76 15.63
N GLN A 158 13.05 8.46 16.64
CA GLN A 158 14.44 8.25 17.11
C GLN A 158 14.58 7.05 18.06
N ARG A 159 13.47 6.51 18.57
CA ARG A 159 13.47 5.37 19.51
C ARG A 159 12.95 4.07 18.89
N THR A 160 12.71 4.05 17.59
CA THR A 160 12.03 2.94 16.91
C THR A 160 13.01 2.12 16.07
N GLY A 161 13.20 0.86 16.42
CA GLY A 161 13.87 -0.11 15.56
C GLY A 161 13.06 -0.36 14.30
N ARG A 162 13.62 -0.06 13.12
CA ARG A 162 13.04 -0.45 11.82
C ARG A 162 13.30 -1.94 11.58
N GLU A 163 12.55 -2.82 12.25
CA GLU A 163 12.53 -4.24 11.85
C GLU A 163 11.63 -4.38 10.62
N ILE A 164 12.30 -4.56 9.48
CA ILE A 164 11.73 -4.63 8.14
C ILE A 164 10.93 -5.93 8.03
N PHE A 165 9.59 -5.82 8.00
CA PHE A 165 8.77 -6.92 7.49
C PHE A 165 8.92 -7.00 5.97
N LEU A 166 9.36 -8.17 5.53
CA LEU A 166 9.73 -8.60 4.19
C LEU A 166 8.88 -7.99 3.06
N PRO A 167 9.49 -7.59 1.92
CA PRO A 167 8.77 -7.44 0.69
C PRO A 167 8.32 -8.82 0.20
N SER A 168 7.07 -8.90 -0.26
CA SER A 168 6.57 -9.99 -1.12
C SER A 168 7.19 -9.91 -2.51
#